data_AF-A0A5E4EDS2-F1
#
_entry.id   AF-A0A5E4EDS2-F1
#
_cell.length_a   1.000
_cell.length_b   1.000
_cell.length_c   1.000
_cell.angle_alpha   90.00
_cell.angle_beta   90.00
_cell.angle_gamma   90.00
#
_symmetry.space_group_name_H-M   'P 1'
#
loop_
_entity.id
_entity.type
_entity.pdbx_description
1 polymer ?
#
loop_
_entity_poly.entity_id
_entity_poly.type
_entity_poly.pdbx_seq_one_letter_code
_entity_poly.pdbx_strand_id
1 'polypeptide(L)'
;MVNQKPFHKTHIFLSLLVFTNVALLVTSKSTIEPCANSDSCNALLGYTVYTELKVSEVASLFQIDPIALLTANAIDISYPDVENHILPSQLFLKIPIVCSCVDGIRKSVSTHYKTRPSDTLASIADSIYSGLVSADQIREANSISDPSVLDVGQTLVVPLPCTCFNGTDNSLPAIYLSYVVTPVDTLAWIAARYSTTLSDLMNVNAMGSTAIKASDILAIPLPACASNFPRYAADYGLIVPNGSYAITASHCLQCSCGPGNLNLYCQPASLAVSCSSMQCRNSNLMVGNVTVQQSGGGCNVTSCNYGGFVNGSIITTLSTSLQPRCPGAQKFPPLIAPPTSVIRDTTFAPSPAPQSDGAGGTGAPKSSSSVPSTTSMLPGLAPIGGPAGSASGSASDACSLINPLANFPTAVLLLLYVKFMMAIL
;
A
#
# COMPACT_ATOMS: atom_id res chain seq x y z
N MET A 1 39.94 -47.29 58.07
CA MET A 1 40.40 -46.64 56.83
C MET A 1 39.63 -47.27 55.67
N VAL A 2 39.24 -46.49 54.65
CA VAL A 2 39.03 -46.88 53.21
C VAL A 2 38.11 -48.10 52.90
N ASN A 3 37.10 -48.04 52.03
CA ASN A 3 36.31 -46.95 51.42
C ASN A 3 34.98 -47.53 50.85
N GLN A 4 34.03 -46.68 50.44
CA GLN A 4 32.71 -47.08 49.92
C GLN A 4 32.73 -47.55 48.45
N LYS A 5 31.79 -48.45 48.09
CA LYS A 5 30.93 -48.36 46.88
C LYS A 5 29.85 -49.46 46.85
N PRO A 6 28.63 -49.11 46.41
CA PRO A 6 27.97 -49.92 45.38
C PRO A 6 27.55 -49.05 44.17
N PHE A 7 27.41 -49.68 43.00
CA PHE A 7 27.02 -49.01 41.74
C PHE A 7 25.50 -48.84 41.63
N HIS A 8 24.99 -47.60 41.65
CA HIS A 8 23.69 -47.26 41.03
C HIS A 8 23.54 -45.75 40.74
N LYS A 9 22.65 -45.42 39.78
CA LYS A 9 22.28 -44.06 39.32
C LYS A 9 23.42 -43.17 38.78
N THR A 10 23.81 -43.32 37.51
CA THR A 10 24.53 -42.25 36.76
C THR A 10 24.34 -42.26 35.23
N HIS A 11 23.15 -42.66 34.72
CA HIS A 11 22.87 -42.69 33.27
C HIS A 11 21.60 -41.97 32.81
N ILE A 12 20.96 -41.16 33.66
CA ILE A 12 19.77 -40.36 33.30
C ILE A 12 20.09 -38.87 33.47
N PHE A 13 20.97 -38.32 32.63
CA PHE A 13 21.17 -36.86 32.49
C PHE A 13 21.87 -36.41 31.19
N LEU A 14 21.81 -37.19 30.10
CA LEU A 14 22.53 -36.88 28.85
C LEU A 14 21.72 -37.20 27.57
N SER A 15 20.43 -36.81 27.52
CA SER A 15 19.59 -37.00 26.32
C SER A 15 18.37 -36.05 26.26
N LEU A 16 18.51 -34.77 26.64
CA LEU A 16 17.42 -33.80 26.47
C LEU A 16 17.93 -32.38 26.15
N LEU A 17 18.68 -32.25 25.05
CA LEU A 17 18.99 -30.94 24.46
C LEU A 17 19.01 -31.01 22.92
N VAL A 18 18.06 -31.75 22.35
CA VAL A 18 17.66 -31.55 20.96
C VAL A 18 16.98 -30.19 20.90
N PHE A 19 17.69 -29.17 20.42
CA PHE A 19 17.07 -27.91 20.03
C PHE A 19 16.08 -28.20 18.90
N THR A 20 14.79 -28.30 19.26
CA THR A 20 13.70 -28.24 18.29
C THR A 20 13.62 -26.81 17.76
N ASN A 21 14.53 -26.46 16.87
CA ASN A 21 14.34 -25.42 15.86
C ASN A 21 13.23 -25.89 14.91
N VAL A 22 12.01 -25.98 15.44
CA VAL A 22 10.81 -25.75 14.65
C VAL A 22 10.93 -24.30 14.22
N ALA A 23 11.54 -24.08 13.06
CA ALA A 23 11.30 -22.86 12.32
C ALA A 23 9.78 -22.79 12.18
N LEU A 24 9.16 -21.83 12.86
CA LEU A 24 7.77 -21.49 12.62
C LEU A 24 7.74 -21.08 11.15
N LEU A 25 7.15 -21.93 10.31
CA LEU A 25 6.81 -21.59 8.94
C LEU A 25 5.74 -20.51 9.03
N VAL A 26 6.18 -19.26 9.15
CA VAL A 26 5.34 -18.07 9.08
C VAL A 26 4.92 -17.96 7.62
N THR A 27 3.87 -18.70 7.27
CA THR A 27 3.19 -18.56 6.00
C THR A 27 2.55 -17.18 5.97
N SER A 28 3.25 -16.25 5.35
CA SER A 28 2.77 -14.91 5.05
C SER A 28 1.49 -15.01 4.25
N LYS A 29 0.41 -14.42 4.78
CA LYS A 29 -0.84 -14.30 4.04
C LYS A 29 -0.64 -13.20 3.00
N SER A 30 -1.08 -13.43 1.78
CA SER A 30 -1.19 -12.37 0.76
C SER A 30 -2.59 -12.37 0.17
N THR A 31 -3.09 -11.19 -0.17
CA THR A 31 -4.39 -11.05 -0.85
C THR A 31 -4.21 -11.33 -2.33
N ILE A 32 -4.95 -12.33 -2.83
CA ILE A 32 -4.87 -12.84 -4.19
C ILE A 32 -6.13 -12.40 -4.95
N GLU A 33 -5.96 -11.52 -5.94
CA GLU A 33 -7.03 -11.24 -6.92
C GLU A 33 -6.97 -12.30 -8.04
N PRO A 34 -8.00 -13.16 -8.19
CA PRO A 34 -8.10 -14.07 -9.33
C PRO A 34 -8.51 -13.31 -10.60
N CYS A 35 -8.03 -13.74 -11.75
CA CYS A 35 -8.28 -13.08 -13.03
C CYS A 35 -8.39 -14.10 -14.19
N ALA A 36 -9.08 -13.70 -15.26
CA ALA A 36 -9.26 -14.53 -16.46
C ALA A 36 -8.89 -13.82 -17.77
N ASN A 37 -8.87 -12.49 -17.78
CA ASN A 37 -8.54 -11.68 -18.95
C ASN A 37 -7.06 -11.32 -18.96
N SER A 38 -6.46 -11.12 -20.15
CA SER A 38 -5.12 -10.57 -20.33
C SER A 38 -5.00 -9.06 -20.05
N ASP A 39 -5.92 -8.49 -19.26
CA ASP A 39 -5.95 -7.05 -18.94
C ASP A 39 -4.80 -6.67 -18.01
N SER A 40 -4.23 -5.48 -18.16
CA SER A 40 -3.25 -4.91 -17.24
C SER A 40 -3.83 -3.72 -16.46
N CYS A 41 -3.22 -3.39 -15.32
CA CYS A 41 -3.67 -2.32 -14.44
C CYS A 41 -2.53 -1.79 -13.55
N ASN A 42 -2.65 -0.53 -13.11
CA ASN A 42 -1.65 0.11 -12.27
C ASN A 42 -1.87 -0.22 -10.79
N ALA A 43 -0.80 -0.53 -10.07
CA ALA A 43 -0.80 -0.77 -8.62
C ALA A 43 0.47 -0.19 -7.97
N LEU A 44 0.55 -0.28 -6.64
CA LEU A 44 1.74 0.10 -5.88
C LEU A 44 2.28 -1.09 -5.07
N LEU A 45 3.60 -1.15 -4.86
CA LEU A 45 4.22 -1.97 -3.81
C LEU A 45 4.74 -1.07 -2.68
N GLY A 46 4.61 -1.53 -1.45
CA GLY A 46 5.24 -0.93 -0.27
C GLY A 46 6.60 -1.57 -0.03
N TYR A 47 7.66 -0.93 -0.51
CA TYR A 47 9.03 -1.42 -0.42
C TYR A 47 9.81 -0.66 0.67
N THR A 48 10.65 -1.39 1.42
CA THR A 48 11.54 -0.80 2.44
C THR A 48 12.98 -0.94 1.95
N VAL A 49 13.65 0.18 1.69
CA VAL A 49 15.00 0.23 1.11
C VAL A 49 16.00 -0.57 1.98
N TYR A 50 16.50 -1.71 1.48
CA TYR A 50 17.25 -2.67 2.31
C TYR A 50 18.66 -2.19 2.71
N THR A 51 19.29 -1.34 1.90
CA THR A 51 20.60 -0.71 2.13
C THR A 51 20.60 0.69 1.49
N GLU A 52 21.58 1.53 1.79
CA GLU A 52 21.73 2.81 1.10
C GLU A 52 21.92 2.58 -0.42
N LEU A 53 21.04 3.16 -1.23
CA LEU A 53 20.94 2.97 -2.68
C LEU A 53 20.56 4.29 -3.36
N LYS A 54 21.01 4.50 -4.60
CA LYS A 54 20.53 5.63 -5.41
C LYS A 54 19.07 5.45 -5.82
N VAL A 55 18.37 6.56 -6.07
CA VAL A 55 17.03 6.57 -6.70
C VAL A 55 17.02 5.73 -7.99
N SER A 56 18.02 5.92 -8.86
CA SER A 56 18.22 5.14 -10.09
C SER A 56 18.49 3.65 -9.87
N GLU A 57 19.13 3.25 -8.77
CA GLU A 57 19.36 1.84 -8.42
C GLU A 57 18.06 1.18 -7.91
N VAL A 58 17.28 1.87 -7.09
CA VAL A 58 15.95 1.40 -6.65
C VAL A 58 14.99 1.31 -7.84
N ALA A 59 14.98 2.30 -8.73
CA ALA A 59 14.18 2.26 -9.95
C ALA A 59 14.58 1.09 -10.87
N SER A 60 15.89 0.84 -11.01
CA SER A 60 16.42 -0.30 -11.77
C SER A 60 16.06 -1.66 -11.16
N LEU A 61 15.97 -1.76 -9.82
CA LEU A 61 15.63 -3.00 -9.11
C LEU A 61 14.20 -3.50 -9.40
N PHE A 62 13.30 -2.59 -9.79
CA PHE A 62 11.91 -2.89 -10.15
C PHE A 62 11.61 -2.74 -11.65
N GLN A 63 12.60 -2.31 -12.46
CA GLN A 63 12.47 -1.96 -13.88
C GLN A 63 11.45 -0.83 -14.15
N ILE A 64 11.56 0.27 -13.40
CA ILE A 64 10.69 1.45 -13.51
C ILE A 64 11.47 2.74 -13.80
N ASP A 65 10.76 3.79 -14.17
CA ASP A 65 11.31 5.14 -14.36
C ASP A 65 11.66 5.81 -13.01
N PRO A 66 12.87 6.40 -12.85
CA PRO A 66 13.25 7.13 -11.63
C PRO A 66 12.31 8.29 -11.29
N ILE A 67 11.77 9.01 -12.27
CA ILE A 67 10.88 10.16 -12.04
C ILE A 67 9.49 9.68 -11.58
N ALA A 68 8.99 8.56 -12.11
CA ALA A 68 7.79 7.87 -11.62
C ALA A 68 7.95 7.41 -10.17
N LEU A 69 9.11 6.86 -9.80
CA LEU A 69 9.42 6.48 -8.40
C LEU A 69 9.35 7.70 -7.45
N LEU A 70 9.96 8.82 -7.84
CA LEU A 70 9.95 10.04 -7.02
C LEU A 70 8.55 10.64 -6.90
N THR A 71 7.82 10.77 -8.03
CA THR A 71 6.48 11.38 -8.07
C THR A 71 5.43 10.58 -7.30
N ALA A 72 5.47 9.24 -7.36
CA ALA A 72 4.61 8.36 -6.56
C ALA A 72 4.77 8.53 -5.04
N ASN A 73 5.93 9.06 -4.61
CA ASN A 73 6.27 9.35 -3.21
C ASN A 73 6.19 10.86 -2.86
N ALA A 74 5.69 11.69 -3.78
CA ALA A 74 5.66 13.15 -3.68
C ALA A 74 7.05 13.80 -3.38
N ILE A 75 8.14 13.15 -3.80
CA ILE A 75 9.48 13.72 -3.69
C ILE A 75 9.66 14.78 -4.77
N ASP A 76 10.29 15.91 -4.42
CA ASP A 76 10.52 17.03 -5.32
C ASP A 76 11.56 16.70 -6.40
N ILE A 77 11.06 16.59 -7.63
CA ILE A 77 11.85 16.26 -8.83
C ILE A 77 12.57 17.48 -9.44
N SER A 78 12.41 18.68 -8.88
CA SER A 78 13.14 19.89 -9.32
C SER A 78 14.58 19.99 -8.79
N TYR A 79 14.97 19.10 -7.87
CA TYR A 79 16.33 19.04 -7.34
C TYR A 79 17.33 18.55 -8.41
N PRO A 80 18.51 19.18 -8.53
CA PRO A 80 19.54 18.75 -9.47
C PRO A 80 20.09 17.37 -9.09
N ASP A 81 20.36 16.54 -10.09
CA ASP A 81 20.92 15.18 -9.97
C ASP A 81 20.13 14.22 -9.04
N VAL A 82 18.81 14.46 -8.90
CA VAL A 82 17.93 13.69 -8.00
C VAL A 82 17.90 12.18 -8.30
N GLU A 83 18.19 11.76 -9.53
CA GLU A 83 18.31 10.33 -9.90
C GLU A 83 19.54 9.64 -9.29
N ASN A 84 20.59 10.40 -8.94
CA ASN A 84 21.79 9.91 -8.26
C ASN A 84 21.74 10.14 -6.74
N HIS A 85 20.69 10.78 -6.21
CA HIS A 85 20.50 10.98 -4.78
C HIS A 85 20.46 9.65 -4.03
N ILE A 86 21.17 9.56 -2.90
CA ILE A 86 21.26 8.35 -2.08
C ILE A 86 20.11 8.33 -1.08
N LEU A 87 19.27 7.31 -1.19
CA LEU A 87 18.16 7.03 -0.29
C LEU A 87 18.67 6.21 0.91
N PRO A 88 18.35 6.60 2.15
CA PRO A 88 18.82 5.88 3.34
C PRO A 88 18.15 4.50 3.47
N SER A 89 18.88 3.56 4.06
CA SER A 89 18.31 2.26 4.44
C SER A 89 17.12 2.42 5.40
N GLN A 90 16.17 1.49 5.34
CA GLN A 90 14.88 1.50 6.05
C GLN A 90 13.90 2.62 5.64
N LEU A 91 14.15 3.34 4.55
CA LEU A 91 13.17 4.24 3.94
C LEU A 91 12.04 3.43 3.30
N PHE A 92 10.79 3.71 3.66
CA PHE A 92 9.62 3.13 3.01
C PHE A 92 9.22 3.95 1.76
N LEU A 93 9.00 3.26 0.64
CA LEU A 93 8.64 3.83 -0.65
C LEU A 93 7.45 3.10 -1.28
N LYS A 94 6.58 3.87 -1.95
CA LYS A 94 5.56 3.39 -2.88
C LYS A 94 6.20 3.20 -4.25
N ILE A 95 6.27 1.96 -4.74
CA ILE A 95 6.83 1.63 -6.06
C ILE A 95 5.67 1.48 -7.06
N PRO A 96 5.55 2.34 -8.09
CA PRO A 96 4.54 2.16 -9.13
C PRO A 96 4.86 0.94 -10.00
N ILE A 97 3.89 0.04 -10.17
CA ILE A 97 4.04 -1.18 -10.98
C ILE A 97 2.80 -1.42 -11.85
N VAL A 98 2.98 -2.23 -12.90
CA VAL A 98 1.89 -2.74 -13.74
C VAL A 98 1.60 -4.19 -13.36
N CYS A 99 0.39 -4.45 -12.89
CA CYS A 99 -0.14 -5.80 -12.73
C CYS A 99 -0.58 -6.37 -14.07
N SER A 100 -0.41 -7.68 -14.21
CA SER A 100 -0.88 -8.48 -15.34
C SER A 100 -1.63 -9.70 -14.80
N CYS A 101 -2.45 -10.35 -15.63
CA CYS A 101 -3.01 -11.65 -15.30
C CYS A 101 -2.07 -12.75 -15.76
N VAL A 102 -1.53 -13.54 -14.82
CA VAL A 102 -0.57 -14.61 -15.11
C VAL A 102 -0.92 -15.81 -14.23
N ASP A 103 -1.07 -16.99 -14.83
CA ASP A 103 -1.51 -18.23 -14.17
C ASP A 103 -2.88 -18.11 -13.45
N GLY A 104 -3.75 -17.21 -13.94
CA GLY A 104 -5.07 -16.94 -13.35
C GLY A 104 -5.06 -16.04 -12.11
N ILE A 105 -3.90 -15.44 -11.77
CA ILE A 105 -3.71 -14.57 -10.60
C ILE A 105 -3.12 -13.22 -11.05
N ARG A 106 -3.51 -12.12 -10.38
CA ARG A 106 -2.83 -10.82 -10.53
C ARG A 106 -1.43 -10.86 -9.93
N LYS A 107 -0.43 -10.56 -10.75
CA LYS A 107 0.95 -10.33 -10.32
C LYS A 107 1.69 -9.45 -11.33
N SER A 108 2.73 -8.77 -10.87
CA SER A 108 3.74 -8.19 -11.76
C SER A 108 4.82 -9.24 -12.05
N VAL A 109 5.20 -9.37 -13.31
CA VAL A 109 6.32 -10.21 -13.78
C VAL A 109 7.30 -9.41 -14.65
N SER A 110 7.22 -8.09 -14.63
CA SER A 110 8.16 -7.19 -15.33
C SER A 110 9.49 -7.04 -14.61
N THR A 111 9.55 -7.43 -13.33
CA THR A 111 10.73 -7.27 -12.50
C THR A 111 11.70 -8.44 -12.68
N HIS A 112 12.95 -8.11 -12.97
CA HIS A 112 14.00 -9.08 -13.27
C HIS A 112 15.24 -8.82 -12.40
N TYR A 113 15.64 -9.82 -11.61
CA TYR A 113 16.83 -9.74 -10.76
C TYR A 113 18.00 -10.50 -11.40
N LYS A 114 19.19 -9.88 -11.48
CA LYS A 114 20.40 -10.56 -11.93
C LYS A 114 21.25 -11.00 -10.74
N THR A 115 21.43 -12.30 -10.59
CA THR A 115 22.16 -12.91 -9.45
C THR A 115 23.61 -12.48 -9.37
N ARG A 116 24.09 -12.38 -8.14
CA ARG A 116 25.44 -11.98 -7.71
C ARG A 116 26.10 -13.15 -6.97
N PRO A 117 27.43 -13.13 -6.77
CA PRO A 117 28.10 -14.11 -5.92
C PRO A 117 27.48 -14.16 -4.52
N SER A 118 27.26 -15.37 -4.01
CA SER A 118 26.65 -15.65 -2.70
C SER A 118 25.16 -15.29 -2.53
N ASP A 119 24.43 -14.97 -3.61
CA ASP A 119 22.98 -14.87 -3.53
C ASP A 119 22.29 -16.23 -3.29
N THR A 120 21.16 -16.18 -2.61
CA THR A 120 20.23 -17.29 -2.42
C THR A 120 18.80 -16.80 -2.69
N LEU A 121 17.87 -17.71 -3.01
CA LEU A 121 16.47 -17.31 -3.21
C LEU A 121 15.86 -16.65 -1.96
N ALA A 122 16.30 -17.05 -0.76
CA ALA A 122 15.89 -16.44 0.50
C ALA A 122 16.48 -15.02 0.69
N SER A 123 17.78 -14.81 0.44
CA SER A 123 18.37 -13.46 0.56
C SER A 123 17.81 -12.48 -0.46
N ILE A 124 17.49 -12.94 -1.67
CA ILE A 124 16.79 -12.13 -2.69
C ILE A 124 15.36 -11.78 -2.21
N ALA A 125 14.59 -12.77 -1.76
CA ALA A 125 13.23 -12.59 -1.26
C ALA A 125 13.14 -11.69 -0.01
N ASP A 126 13.77 -12.12 1.08
CA ASP A 126 13.57 -11.56 2.42
C ASP A 126 14.36 -10.28 2.66
N SER A 127 15.53 -10.12 2.03
CA SER A 127 16.37 -8.92 2.17
C SER A 127 16.17 -7.96 1.01
N ILE A 128 16.49 -8.37 -0.22
CA ILE A 128 16.55 -7.46 -1.38
C ILE A 128 15.17 -6.95 -1.79
N TYR A 129 14.16 -7.83 -1.83
CA TYR A 129 12.75 -7.46 -2.05
C TYR A 129 11.94 -7.36 -0.75
N SER A 130 12.61 -7.42 0.41
CA SER A 130 12.06 -7.12 1.74
C SER A 130 10.77 -7.87 2.10
N GLY A 131 10.67 -9.14 1.66
CA GLY A 131 9.51 -9.99 1.93
C GLY A 131 8.29 -9.72 1.03
N LEU A 132 8.41 -8.89 -0.02
CA LEU A 132 7.36 -8.73 -1.04
C LEU A 132 7.08 -10.02 -1.82
N VAL A 133 8.00 -10.97 -1.84
CA VAL A 133 7.91 -12.26 -2.55
C VAL A 133 8.65 -13.32 -1.73
N SER A 134 8.27 -14.60 -1.81
CA SER A 134 8.97 -15.70 -1.14
C SER A 134 9.99 -16.41 -2.04
N ALA A 135 10.94 -17.10 -1.42
CA ALA A 135 11.91 -17.94 -2.12
C ALA A 135 11.24 -19.04 -2.98
N ASP A 136 10.12 -19.60 -2.50
CA ASP A 136 9.30 -20.59 -3.24
C ASP A 136 8.68 -19.97 -4.50
N GLN A 137 8.12 -18.75 -4.40
CA GLN A 137 7.54 -18.03 -5.53
C GLN A 137 8.59 -17.70 -6.61
N ILE A 138 9.80 -17.29 -6.22
CA ILE A 138 10.91 -17.07 -7.17
C ILE A 138 11.33 -18.42 -7.80
N ARG A 139 11.45 -19.50 -7.02
CA ARG A 139 11.77 -20.84 -7.55
C ARG A 139 10.77 -21.25 -8.63
N GLU A 140 9.48 -21.14 -8.33
CA GLU A 140 8.39 -21.59 -9.19
C GLU A 140 8.27 -20.76 -10.47
N ALA A 141 8.32 -19.42 -10.37
CA ALA A 141 8.28 -18.54 -11.54
C ALA A 141 9.49 -18.72 -12.49
N ASN A 142 10.59 -19.32 -12.02
CA ASN A 142 11.79 -19.60 -12.83
C ASN A 142 12.01 -21.10 -13.11
N SER A 143 11.08 -21.98 -12.72
CA SER A 143 11.21 -23.46 -12.84
C SER A 143 12.51 -24.04 -12.26
N ILE A 144 13.05 -23.42 -11.20
CA ILE A 144 14.32 -23.84 -10.59
C ILE A 144 14.15 -25.19 -9.88
N SER A 145 14.91 -26.19 -10.33
CA SER A 145 14.81 -27.57 -9.82
C SER A 145 15.57 -27.80 -8.51
N ASP A 146 16.69 -27.11 -8.30
CA ASP A 146 17.46 -27.12 -7.06
C ASP A 146 17.66 -25.67 -6.57
N PRO A 147 17.04 -25.26 -5.45
CA PRO A 147 17.16 -23.90 -4.93
C PRO A 147 18.48 -23.64 -4.16
N SER A 148 19.33 -24.65 -3.98
CA SER A 148 20.61 -24.53 -3.26
C SER A 148 21.78 -24.07 -4.14
N VAL A 149 21.61 -24.09 -5.47
CA VAL A 149 22.60 -23.63 -6.45
C VAL A 149 21.96 -22.60 -7.37
N LEU A 150 22.45 -21.36 -7.32
CA LEU A 150 22.12 -20.31 -8.27
C LEU A 150 23.37 -19.95 -9.09
N ASP A 151 23.25 -19.95 -10.40
CA ASP A 151 24.34 -19.54 -11.29
C ASP A 151 24.54 -18.02 -11.19
N VAL A 152 25.79 -17.55 -11.10
CA VAL A 152 26.10 -16.12 -10.99
C VAL A 152 25.87 -15.43 -12.33
N GLY A 153 25.06 -14.37 -12.32
CA GLY A 153 24.65 -13.63 -13.51
C GLY A 153 23.42 -14.20 -14.22
N GLN A 154 22.78 -15.24 -13.68
CA GLN A 154 21.44 -15.68 -14.07
C GLN A 154 20.43 -14.55 -13.88
N THR A 155 19.50 -14.38 -14.82
CA THR A 155 18.37 -13.46 -14.70
C THR A 155 17.15 -14.22 -14.21
N LEU A 156 16.61 -13.82 -13.06
CA LEU A 156 15.42 -14.38 -12.43
C LEU A 156 14.22 -13.43 -12.62
N VAL A 157 13.07 -13.97 -13.00
CA VAL A 157 11.77 -13.29 -12.88
C VAL A 157 11.41 -13.18 -11.40
N VAL A 158 10.99 -12.00 -10.95
CA VAL A 158 10.56 -11.75 -9.57
C VAL A 158 9.04 -11.52 -9.58
N PRO A 159 8.21 -12.51 -9.22
CA PRO A 159 6.75 -12.40 -9.29
C PRO A 159 6.22 -11.59 -8.11
N LEU A 160 6.07 -10.27 -8.29
CA LEU A 160 5.65 -9.37 -7.21
C LEU A 160 4.11 -9.35 -7.09
N PRO A 161 3.54 -9.55 -5.88
CA PRO A 161 2.11 -9.64 -5.66
C PRO A 161 1.45 -8.26 -5.76
N CYS A 162 0.35 -8.18 -6.49
CA CYS A 162 -0.38 -6.94 -6.64
C CYS A 162 -1.85 -7.18 -6.99
N THR A 163 -2.68 -6.20 -6.68
CA THR A 163 -4.13 -6.23 -6.91
C THR A 163 -4.56 -4.89 -7.49
N CYS A 164 -5.75 -4.86 -8.10
CA CYS A 164 -6.28 -3.70 -8.79
C CYS A 164 -7.79 -3.51 -8.55
N PHE A 165 -8.56 -4.60 -8.47
CA PHE A 165 -10.03 -4.59 -8.37
C PHE A 165 -10.69 -3.58 -9.35
N ASN A 166 -10.29 -3.64 -10.62
CA ASN A 166 -10.69 -2.73 -11.71
C ASN A 166 -10.37 -1.23 -11.51
N GLY A 167 -9.49 -0.88 -10.56
CA GLY A 167 -9.11 0.51 -10.27
C GLY A 167 -10.16 1.28 -9.46
N THR A 168 -11.05 0.55 -8.77
CA THR A 168 -12.15 1.13 -8.01
C THR A 168 -12.36 0.45 -6.67
N ASP A 169 -12.53 1.24 -5.63
CA ASP A 169 -12.95 0.80 -4.30
C ASP A 169 -14.30 1.45 -3.95
N ASN A 170 -15.27 0.68 -3.45
CA ASN A 170 -16.61 1.17 -3.10
C ASN A 170 -17.28 2.08 -4.19
N SER A 171 -17.02 1.78 -5.48
CA SER A 171 -17.42 2.57 -6.67
C SER A 171 -16.75 3.95 -6.84
N LEU A 172 -15.70 4.26 -6.10
CA LEU A 172 -14.83 5.42 -6.25
C LEU A 172 -13.46 5.00 -6.84
N PRO A 173 -12.72 5.88 -7.53
CA PRO A 173 -11.39 5.53 -8.05
C PRO A 173 -10.39 5.23 -6.93
N ALA A 174 -9.72 4.09 -7.03
CA ALA A 174 -8.73 3.64 -6.06
C ALA A 174 -7.56 2.91 -6.72
N ILE A 175 -6.41 2.93 -6.07
CA ILE A 175 -5.22 2.16 -6.44
C ILE A 175 -4.72 1.40 -5.23
N TYR A 176 -4.45 0.10 -5.40
CA TYR A 176 -4.11 -0.77 -4.28
C TYR A 176 -2.60 -0.80 -4.06
N LEU A 177 -2.21 -0.72 -2.79
CA LEU A 177 -0.83 -0.80 -2.31
C LEU A 177 -0.61 -2.16 -1.63
N SER A 178 0.26 -3.00 -2.19
CA SER A 178 0.70 -4.24 -1.56
C SER A 178 1.69 -3.92 -0.44
N TYR A 179 1.26 -3.99 0.81
CA TYR A 179 2.02 -3.57 1.99
C TYR A 179 2.46 -4.76 2.84
N VAL A 180 3.78 -4.94 3.00
CA VAL A 180 4.36 -5.94 3.90
C VAL A 180 4.24 -5.44 5.35
N VAL A 181 3.50 -6.18 6.18
CA VAL A 181 3.26 -5.88 7.60
C VAL A 181 4.55 -6.06 8.41
N THR A 182 4.90 -5.06 9.20
CA THR A 182 6.06 -5.09 10.10
C THR A 182 5.70 -5.57 11.51
N PRO A 183 6.67 -6.01 12.34
CA PRO A 183 6.39 -6.52 13.70
C PRO A 183 5.77 -5.51 14.68
N VAL A 184 5.68 -4.22 14.33
CA VAL A 184 5.11 -3.16 15.18
C VAL A 184 3.76 -2.65 14.68
N ASP A 185 3.30 -3.12 13.52
CA ASP A 185 2.05 -2.66 12.92
C ASP A 185 0.81 -3.18 13.63
N THR A 186 -0.26 -2.39 13.55
CA THR A 186 -1.62 -2.84 13.86
C THR A 186 -2.54 -2.46 12.70
N LEU A 187 -3.56 -3.27 12.43
CA LEU A 187 -4.48 -3.02 11.31
C LEU A 187 -5.18 -1.65 11.41
N ALA A 188 -5.41 -1.16 12.64
CA ALA A 188 -5.96 0.16 12.92
C ALA A 188 -4.99 1.30 12.58
N TRP A 189 -3.70 1.14 12.88
CA TRP A 189 -2.67 2.12 12.51
C TRP A 189 -2.44 2.15 11.00
N ILE A 190 -2.39 0.99 10.34
CA ILE A 190 -2.31 0.89 8.87
C ILE A 190 -3.51 1.62 8.23
N ALA A 191 -4.73 1.32 8.66
CA ALA A 191 -5.93 1.96 8.11
C ALA A 191 -5.89 3.49 8.28
N ALA A 192 -5.55 3.97 9.48
CA ALA A 192 -5.42 5.41 9.76
C ALA A 192 -4.33 6.08 8.92
N ARG A 193 -3.15 5.45 8.77
CA ARG A 193 -2.01 5.97 7.98
C ARG A 193 -2.36 6.19 6.52
N TYR A 194 -3.17 5.30 5.94
CA TYR A 194 -3.57 5.35 4.53
C TYR A 194 -4.96 5.94 4.29
N SER A 195 -5.63 6.44 5.33
CA SER A 195 -6.97 7.05 5.27
C SER A 195 -8.08 6.12 4.73
N THR A 196 -7.95 4.81 4.96
CA THR A 196 -9.02 3.80 4.79
C THR A 196 -9.62 3.45 6.17
N THR A 197 -10.66 2.61 6.21
CA THR A 197 -11.28 2.14 7.45
C THR A 197 -10.88 0.71 7.79
N LEU A 198 -11.00 0.32 9.06
CA LEU A 198 -10.77 -1.06 9.51
C LEU A 198 -11.65 -2.06 8.75
N SER A 199 -12.95 -1.75 8.59
CA SER A 199 -13.91 -2.64 7.92
C SER A 199 -13.58 -2.80 6.43
N ASP A 200 -13.20 -1.70 5.77
CA ASP A 200 -12.84 -1.67 4.36
C ASP A 200 -11.56 -2.47 4.09
N LEU A 201 -10.51 -2.21 4.87
CA LEU A 201 -9.25 -2.95 4.80
C LEU A 201 -9.44 -4.45 5.13
N MET A 202 -10.34 -4.80 6.05
CA MET A 202 -10.70 -6.20 6.32
C MET A 202 -11.46 -6.84 5.15
N ASN A 203 -12.41 -6.12 4.53
CA ASN A 203 -13.19 -6.61 3.38
C ASN A 203 -12.30 -6.91 2.17
N VAL A 204 -11.46 -5.95 1.77
CA VAL A 204 -10.51 -6.08 0.64
C VAL A 204 -9.57 -7.28 0.82
N ASN A 205 -9.17 -7.57 2.05
CA ASN A 205 -8.23 -8.65 2.37
C ASN A 205 -8.92 -9.94 2.87
N ALA A 206 -10.24 -10.06 2.69
CA ALA A 206 -11.06 -11.20 3.11
C ALA A 206 -10.83 -11.64 4.58
N MET A 207 -10.61 -10.69 5.48
CA MET A 207 -10.15 -10.94 6.85
C MET A 207 -11.32 -11.19 7.81
N GLY A 208 -11.39 -12.39 8.39
CA GLY A 208 -12.37 -12.71 9.46
C GLY A 208 -12.07 -12.10 10.84
N SER A 209 -10.96 -11.38 11.02
CA SER A 209 -10.61 -10.66 12.26
C SER A 209 -9.51 -9.62 11.99
N THR A 210 -9.25 -8.73 12.95
CA THR A 210 -8.18 -7.71 12.87
C THR A 210 -6.74 -8.26 13.04
N ALA A 211 -6.57 -9.58 13.18
CA ALA A 211 -5.29 -10.21 13.46
C ALA A 211 -4.39 -10.31 12.21
N ILE A 212 -3.28 -9.57 12.22
CA ILE A 212 -2.19 -9.60 11.24
C ILE A 212 -0.91 -10.15 11.88
N LYS A 213 0.01 -10.63 11.05
CA LYS A 213 1.37 -11.06 11.44
C LYS A 213 2.41 -10.26 10.66
N ALA A 214 3.61 -10.18 11.22
CA ALA A 214 4.77 -9.74 10.45
C ALA A 214 4.93 -10.60 9.17
N SER A 215 5.32 -9.95 8.08
CA SER A 215 5.41 -10.49 6.72
C SER A 215 4.09 -10.85 6.03
N ASP A 216 2.91 -10.67 6.64
CA ASP A 216 1.65 -10.67 5.87
C ASP A 216 1.66 -9.50 4.86
N ILE A 217 1.12 -9.71 3.65
CA ILE A 217 1.04 -8.72 2.57
C ILE A 217 -0.42 -8.30 2.37
N LEU A 218 -0.76 -7.10 2.82
CA LEU A 218 -2.10 -6.54 2.68
C LEU A 218 -2.23 -5.73 1.39
N ALA A 219 -3.35 -5.89 0.68
CA ALA A 219 -3.80 -4.95 -0.33
C ALA A 219 -4.52 -3.78 0.35
N ILE A 220 -3.91 -2.60 0.34
CA ILE A 220 -4.49 -1.39 0.96
C ILE A 220 -5.13 -0.53 -0.14
N PRO A 221 -6.46 -0.27 -0.11
CA PRO A 221 -7.08 0.66 -1.02
C PRO A 221 -6.62 2.09 -0.71
N LEU A 222 -5.98 2.76 -1.68
CA LEU A 222 -5.69 4.19 -1.60
C LEU A 222 -6.71 4.95 -2.46
N PRO A 223 -7.49 5.90 -1.90
CA PRO A 223 -8.32 6.80 -2.69
C PRO A 223 -7.49 7.53 -3.74
N ALA A 224 -8.02 7.67 -4.95
CA ALA A 224 -7.25 8.15 -6.10
C ALA A 224 -8.04 9.11 -7.01
N CYS A 225 -7.32 9.74 -7.91
CA CYS A 225 -7.86 10.58 -8.96
C CYS A 225 -7.68 9.87 -10.31
N ALA A 226 -8.77 9.40 -10.92
CA ALA A 226 -8.75 8.85 -12.26
C ALA A 226 -8.74 9.96 -13.33
N SER A 227 -8.03 9.72 -14.41
CA SER A 227 -8.13 10.50 -15.64
C SER A 227 -9.42 10.19 -16.40
N ASN A 228 -9.90 11.16 -17.20
CA ASN A 228 -10.97 10.97 -18.18
C ASN A 228 -10.41 11.15 -19.61
N PHE A 229 -9.27 10.53 -19.88
CA PHE A 229 -8.62 10.55 -21.19
C PHE A 229 -9.30 9.56 -22.15
N PRO A 230 -9.26 9.78 -23.47
CA PRO A 230 -9.86 8.86 -24.43
C PRO A 230 -9.09 7.53 -24.51
N ARG A 231 -9.78 6.43 -24.84
CA ARG A 231 -9.20 5.08 -24.96
C ARG A 231 -8.07 4.92 -25.98
N TYR A 232 -7.84 5.92 -26.84
CA TYR A 232 -6.74 5.96 -27.81
C TYR A 232 -5.52 6.77 -27.33
N ALA A 233 -5.56 7.34 -26.11
CA ALA A 233 -4.40 7.96 -25.48
C ALA A 233 -3.46 6.89 -24.91
N ALA A 234 -2.15 7.10 -25.04
CA ALA A 234 -1.12 6.21 -24.50
C ALA A 234 -1.13 6.14 -22.96
N ASP A 235 -1.66 7.17 -22.31
CA ASP A 235 -1.88 7.26 -20.86
C ASP A 235 -3.37 7.11 -20.46
N TYR A 236 -4.18 6.45 -21.31
CA TYR A 236 -5.52 6.04 -20.94
C TYR A 236 -5.51 5.20 -19.65
N GLY A 237 -6.39 5.54 -18.70
CA GLY A 237 -6.43 4.87 -17.40
C GLY A 237 -5.35 5.34 -16.42
N LEU A 238 -4.66 6.47 -16.69
CA LEU A 238 -3.84 7.14 -15.68
C LEU A 238 -4.68 7.40 -14.43
N ILE A 239 -4.18 6.92 -13.29
CA ILE A 239 -4.80 7.03 -11.97
C ILE A 239 -3.71 7.40 -10.97
N VAL A 240 -3.95 8.45 -10.17
CA VAL A 240 -2.94 9.01 -9.26
C VAL A 240 -3.43 8.89 -7.82
N PRO A 241 -2.69 8.20 -6.91
CA PRO A 241 -3.10 8.10 -5.50
C PRO A 241 -3.16 9.47 -4.81
N ASN A 242 -4.13 9.65 -3.91
CA ASN A 242 -4.27 10.86 -3.10
C ASN A 242 -2.98 11.15 -2.32
N GLY A 243 -2.54 12.42 -2.35
CA GLY A 243 -1.29 12.86 -1.72
C GLY A 243 -0.03 12.50 -2.52
N SER A 244 -0.15 12.11 -3.80
CA SER A 244 0.99 11.81 -4.67
C SER A 244 0.84 12.42 -6.06
N TYR A 245 1.87 12.22 -6.89
CA TYR A 245 1.95 12.68 -8.26
C TYR A 245 2.23 11.52 -9.21
N ALA A 246 2.03 11.74 -10.50
CA ALA A 246 2.52 10.88 -11.57
C ALA A 246 3.08 11.73 -12.72
N ILE A 247 4.08 11.21 -13.42
CA ILE A 247 4.62 11.81 -14.64
C ILE A 247 3.95 11.18 -15.88
N THR A 248 3.64 11.97 -16.90
CA THR A 248 3.04 11.50 -18.16
C THR A 248 3.48 12.33 -19.37
N ALA A 249 3.01 11.97 -20.57
CA ALA A 249 3.30 12.60 -21.85
C ALA A 249 4.81 12.72 -22.15
N SER A 250 5.56 11.62 -22.02
CA SER A 250 7.02 11.58 -22.20
C SER A 250 7.73 12.64 -21.34
N HIS A 251 7.46 12.61 -20.04
CA HIS A 251 8.01 13.50 -19.01
C HIS A 251 7.65 14.98 -19.15
N CYS A 252 6.72 15.34 -20.04
CA CYS A 252 6.25 16.72 -20.22
C CYS A 252 5.26 17.22 -19.16
N LEU A 253 4.46 16.33 -18.56
CA LEU A 253 3.37 16.70 -17.67
C LEU A 253 3.45 15.97 -16.33
N GLN A 254 3.32 16.73 -15.24
CA GLN A 254 3.21 16.22 -13.89
C GLN A 254 1.75 16.37 -13.44
N CYS A 255 1.11 15.25 -13.12
CA CYS A 255 -0.25 15.19 -12.60
C CYS A 255 -0.25 14.95 -11.09
N SER A 256 -1.24 15.49 -10.37
CA SER A 256 -1.35 15.48 -8.90
C SER A 256 -2.76 15.09 -8.45
N CYS A 257 -2.88 14.40 -7.31
CA CYS A 257 -4.16 14.08 -6.69
C CYS A 257 -4.29 14.60 -5.25
N GLY A 258 -5.39 15.30 -4.96
CA GLY A 258 -5.69 15.78 -3.61
C GLY A 258 -4.77 16.92 -3.11
N PRO A 259 -4.79 17.23 -1.79
CA PRO A 259 -5.67 16.68 -0.77
C PRO A 259 -7.05 17.38 -0.69
N GLY A 260 -7.31 18.37 -1.55
CA GLY A 260 -8.53 19.19 -1.49
C GLY A 260 -9.78 18.56 -2.11
N ASN A 261 -9.62 17.78 -3.18
CA ASN A 261 -10.65 17.00 -3.86
C ASN A 261 -10.00 15.82 -4.61
N LEU A 262 -10.78 14.81 -4.99
CA LEU A 262 -10.30 13.67 -5.79
C LEU A 262 -10.39 13.93 -7.30
N ASN A 263 -10.08 15.15 -7.74
CA ASN A 263 -10.00 15.51 -9.15
C ASN A 263 -8.55 15.46 -9.61
N LEU A 264 -8.28 14.84 -10.75
CA LEU A 264 -6.96 14.85 -11.36
C LEU A 264 -6.67 16.25 -11.92
N TYR A 265 -5.52 16.81 -11.55
CA TYR A 265 -4.96 18.02 -12.16
C TYR A 265 -3.59 17.71 -12.75
N CYS A 266 -3.21 18.38 -13.84
CA CYS A 266 -1.91 18.26 -14.46
C CYS A 266 -1.36 19.65 -14.85
N GLN A 267 -0.03 19.78 -14.80
CA GLN A 267 0.72 20.98 -15.18
C GLN A 267 2.04 20.59 -15.88
N PRO A 268 2.73 21.53 -16.57
CA PRO A 268 4.07 21.28 -17.12
C PRO A 268 5.03 20.76 -16.04
N ALA A 269 5.83 19.74 -16.38
CA ALA A 269 6.81 19.16 -15.46
C ALA A 269 8.16 19.90 -15.49
N SER A 270 8.83 19.98 -14.34
CA SER A 270 10.05 20.79 -14.16
C SER A 270 11.29 20.30 -14.95
N LEU A 271 11.31 19.04 -15.41
CA LEU A 271 12.45 18.45 -16.16
C LEU A 271 12.29 18.50 -17.69
N ALA A 272 11.18 19.05 -18.18
CA ALA A 272 10.74 18.86 -19.56
C ALA A 272 11.53 19.72 -20.57
N VAL A 273 12.61 19.16 -21.13
CA VAL A 273 13.51 19.88 -22.06
C VAL A 273 12.90 20.16 -23.44
N SER A 274 12.03 19.27 -23.95
CA SER A 274 11.40 19.44 -25.27
C SER A 274 10.02 18.77 -25.33
N CYS A 275 8.98 19.58 -25.56
CA CYS A 275 7.59 19.13 -25.54
C CYS A 275 6.75 19.71 -26.69
N SER A 276 5.71 18.96 -27.06
CA SER A 276 4.61 19.50 -27.87
C SER A 276 3.85 20.60 -27.12
N SER A 277 3.12 21.45 -27.84
CA SER A 277 2.43 22.60 -27.24
C SER A 277 1.40 22.19 -26.18
N MET A 278 1.52 22.77 -24.98
CA MET A 278 0.57 22.60 -23.88
C MET A 278 -0.49 23.71 -23.83
N GLN A 279 -0.64 24.49 -24.91
CA GLN A 279 -1.62 25.57 -24.99
C GLN A 279 -3.01 25.03 -25.36
N CYS A 280 -4.06 25.54 -24.72
CA CYS A 280 -5.43 25.24 -25.13
C CYS A 280 -5.81 25.98 -26.42
N ARG A 281 -6.41 25.24 -27.35
CA ARG A 281 -6.87 25.79 -28.64
C ARG A 281 -7.82 26.97 -28.43
N ASN A 282 -7.62 28.03 -29.23
CA ASN A 282 -8.37 29.30 -29.18
C ASN A 282 -8.24 30.06 -27.83
N SER A 283 -7.16 29.82 -27.06
CA SER A 283 -6.92 30.45 -25.76
C SER A 283 -5.44 30.70 -25.52
N ASN A 284 -5.11 31.62 -24.61
CA ASN A 284 -3.74 31.85 -24.12
C ASN A 284 -3.42 31.05 -22.85
N LEU A 285 -4.33 30.18 -22.41
CA LEU A 285 -4.13 29.30 -21.25
C LEU A 285 -3.30 28.08 -21.62
N MET A 286 -2.28 27.78 -20.81
CA MET A 286 -1.53 26.53 -20.84
C MET A 286 -2.18 25.51 -19.88
N VAL A 287 -1.92 24.21 -20.07
CA VAL A 287 -2.37 23.13 -19.17
C VAL A 287 -2.10 23.48 -17.70
N GLY A 288 -3.15 23.40 -16.88
CA GLY A 288 -3.14 23.78 -15.47
C GLY A 288 -3.64 25.21 -15.19
N ASN A 289 -3.56 26.13 -16.16
CA ASN A 289 -4.04 27.50 -15.93
C ASN A 289 -5.58 27.53 -15.81
N VAL A 290 -6.04 28.23 -14.77
CA VAL A 290 -7.47 28.51 -14.52
C VAL A 290 -7.69 30.02 -14.44
N THR A 291 -8.66 30.54 -15.19
CA THR A 291 -9.18 31.91 -15.05
C THR A 291 -10.58 31.88 -14.45
N VAL A 292 -10.86 32.88 -13.60
CA VAL A 292 -12.14 33.00 -12.87
C VAL A 292 -12.67 34.41 -13.05
N GLN A 293 -13.81 34.54 -13.72
CA GLN A 293 -14.50 35.81 -13.92
C GLN A 293 -15.77 35.84 -13.05
N GLN A 294 -15.88 36.83 -12.16
CA GLN A 294 -17.06 37.01 -11.32
C GLN A 294 -18.27 37.50 -12.15
N SER A 295 -19.47 37.09 -11.74
CA SER A 295 -20.75 37.41 -12.38
C SER A 295 -21.87 37.50 -11.34
N GLY A 296 -23.03 38.06 -11.70
CA GLY A 296 -24.18 38.15 -10.80
C GLY A 296 -24.77 36.81 -10.34
N GLY A 297 -24.43 35.70 -11.01
CA GLY A 297 -24.90 34.34 -10.70
C GLY A 297 -23.84 33.40 -10.10
N GLY A 298 -22.67 33.91 -9.74
CA GLY A 298 -21.50 33.11 -9.33
C GLY A 298 -20.27 33.43 -10.18
N CYS A 299 -19.40 32.45 -10.40
CA CYS A 299 -18.12 32.66 -11.06
C CYS A 299 -17.99 31.79 -12.31
N ASN A 300 -17.75 32.42 -13.46
CA ASN A 300 -17.44 31.74 -14.71
C ASN A 300 -15.97 31.30 -14.67
N VAL A 301 -15.74 30.00 -14.56
CA VAL A 301 -14.42 29.38 -14.47
C VAL A 301 -14.06 28.82 -15.84
N THR A 302 -12.91 29.21 -16.38
CA THR A 302 -12.33 28.60 -17.58
C THR A 302 -10.97 27.99 -17.24
N SER A 303 -10.82 26.69 -17.42
CA SER A 303 -9.55 25.99 -17.21
C SER A 303 -9.03 25.37 -18.50
N CYS A 304 -7.71 25.32 -18.63
CA CYS A 304 -7.06 24.49 -19.63
C CYS A 304 -6.65 23.16 -19.02
N ASN A 305 -7.40 22.11 -19.33
CA ASN A 305 -7.19 20.77 -18.79
C ASN A 305 -6.35 19.93 -19.76
N TYR A 306 -5.61 18.96 -19.23
CA TYR A 306 -4.95 17.94 -20.04
C TYR A 306 -5.97 16.89 -20.53
N GLY A 307 -5.79 16.40 -21.75
CA GLY A 307 -6.72 15.48 -22.44
C GLY A 307 -6.11 14.14 -22.89
N GLY A 308 -4.89 13.81 -22.47
CA GLY A 308 -4.17 12.58 -22.83
C GLY A 308 -3.10 12.76 -23.92
N PHE A 309 -2.22 11.76 -24.07
CA PHE A 309 -1.08 11.76 -24.97
C PHE A 309 -1.34 10.88 -26.20
N VAL A 310 -1.21 11.44 -27.41
CA VAL A 310 -1.51 10.73 -28.67
C VAL A 310 -0.42 11.02 -29.69
N ASN A 311 0.23 9.97 -30.20
CA ASN A 311 1.23 10.05 -31.28
C ASN A 311 2.32 11.13 -31.05
N GLY A 312 2.84 11.22 -29.82
CA GLY A 312 3.86 12.22 -29.43
C GLY A 312 3.32 13.63 -29.16
N SER A 313 2.00 13.83 -29.24
CA SER A 313 1.34 15.13 -29.03
C SER A 313 0.47 15.14 -27.77
N ILE A 314 0.54 16.24 -27.01
CA ILE A 314 -0.31 16.54 -25.86
C ILE A 314 -1.66 17.05 -26.36
N ILE A 315 -2.76 16.38 -25.98
CA ILE A 315 -4.11 16.89 -26.22
C ILE A 315 -4.51 17.82 -25.06
N THR A 316 -5.11 18.96 -25.38
CA THR A 316 -5.55 19.98 -24.42
C THR A 316 -7.05 20.25 -24.57
N THR A 317 -7.74 20.39 -23.44
CA THR A 317 -9.20 20.52 -23.36
C THR A 317 -9.56 21.80 -22.60
N LEU A 318 -9.96 22.83 -23.35
CA LEU A 318 -10.49 24.06 -22.76
C LEU A 318 -11.90 23.80 -22.20
N SER A 319 -12.09 24.04 -20.90
CA SER A 319 -13.37 23.79 -20.20
C SER A 319 -13.86 25.08 -19.55
N THR A 320 -15.09 25.50 -19.86
CA THR A 320 -15.72 26.70 -19.29
C THR A 320 -17.01 26.32 -18.57
N SER A 321 -17.17 26.74 -17.31
CA SER A 321 -18.32 26.39 -16.47
C SER A 321 -18.66 27.49 -15.46
N LEU A 322 -19.95 27.80 -15.32
CA LEU A 322 -20.46 28.73 -14.30
C LEU A 322 -20.65 27.98 -12.97
N GLN A 323 -19.88 28.35 -11.95
CA GLN A 323 -19.93 27.76 -10.61
C GLN A 323 -20.62 28.71 -9.62
N PRO A 324 -21.61 28.27 -8.82
CA PRO A 324 -22.31 29.13 -7.84
C PRO A 324 -21.41 29.71 -6.74
N ARG A 325 -20.21 29.14 -6.55
CA ARG A 325 -19.13 29.67 -5.72
C ARG A 325 -17.86 29.69 -6.56
N CYS A 326 -17.06 30.75 -6.44
CA CYS A 326 -15.71 30.75 -7.00
C CYS A 326 -14.89 29.58 -6.42
N PRO A 327 -14.08 28.88 -7.23
CA PRO A 327 -13.12 27.93 -6.71
C PRO A 327 -12.10 28.67 -5.83
N GLY A 328 -11.68 28.03 -4.73
CA GLY A 328 -10.58 28.53 -3.91
C GLY A 328 -9.23 28.37 -4.61
N ALA A 329 -8.17 28.92 -4.00
CA ALA A 329 -6.81 28.62 -4.41
C ALA A 329 -6.57 27.10 -4.41
N GLN A 330 -5.97 26.59 -5.49
CA GLN A 330 -5.77 25.16 -5.65
C GLN A 330 -4.81 24.62 -4.58
N LYS A 331 -5.18 23.47 -4.01
CA LYS A 331 -4.33 22.72 -3.09
C LYS A 331 -3.61 21.62 -3.86
N PHE A 332 -2.34 21.45 -3.52
CA PHE A 332 -1.48 20.37 -4.00
C PHE A 332 -1.04 19.51 -2.81
N PRO A 333 -0.63 18.25 -3.02
CA PRO A 333 0.16 17.53 -2.02
C PRO A 333 1.43 18.34 -1.70
N PRO A 334 1.89 18.36 -0.44
CA PRO A 334 3.19 18.96 -0.13
C PRO A 334 4.30 18.11 -0.76
N LEU A 335 5.15 18.73 -1.59
CA LEU A 335 6.37 18.08 -2.08
C LEU A 335 7.38 17.94 -0.93
N ILE A 336 8.11 16.82 -0.94
CA ILE A 336 9.10 16.45 0.08
C ILE A 336 10.49 16.53 -0.56
N ALA A 337 11.45 17.19 0.09
CA ALA A 337 12.84 17.19 -0.39
C ALA A 337 13.42 15.76 -0.39
N PRO A 338 14.34 15.40 -1.31
CA PRO A 338 14.95 14.08 -1.36
C PRO A 338 15.50 13.62 0.01
N PRO A 339 15.02 12.50 0.58
CA PRO A 339 15.27 12.16 1.98
C PRO A 339 16.71 11.69 2.19
N THR A 340 17.38 12.25 3.20
CA THR A 340 18.76 11.89 3.62
C THR A 340 18.81 11.09 4.92
N SER A 341 17.67 10.92 5.60
CA SER A 341 17.55 10.12 6.83
C SER A 341 16.12 9.62 6.99
N VAL A 342 15.94 8.53 7.74
CA VAL A 342 14.61 7.98 8.05
C VAL A 342 14.05 8.65 9.31
N ILE A 343 13.06 9.52 9.13
CA ILE A 343 12.24 10.01 10.23
C ILE A 343 11.36 8.85 10.71
N ARG A 344 11.55 8.42 11.97
CA ARG A 344 10.63 7.50 12.62
C ARG A 344 9.46 8.30 13.18
N ASP A 345 8.30 8.21 12.52
CA ASP A 345 7.06 8.79 13.01
C ASP A 345 6.66 8.16 14.35
N THR A 346 7.01 8.82 15.46
CA THR A 346 6.59 8.45 16.81
C THR A 346 5.16 8.91 17.13
N THR A 347 4.29 8.89 16.13
CA THR A 347 2.83 9.00 16.28
C THR A 347 2.27 7.71 16.87
N PHE A 348 2.55 7.51 18.16
CA PHE A 348 1.72 6.68 19.01
C PHE A 348 0.26 7.10 18.80
N ALA A 349 -0.55 6.19 18.27
CA ALA A 349 -1.99 6.39 18.26
C ALA A 349 -2.44 6.63 19.72
N PRO A 350 -3.30 7.62 19.99
CA PRO A 350 -3.78 7.85 21.35
C PRO A 350 -4.48 6.58 21.84
N SER A 351 -3.96 5.99 22.93
CA SER A 351 -4.55 4.79 23.52
C SER A 351 -6.05 5.00 23.75
N PRO A 352 -6.91 4.03 23.38
CA PRO A 352 -8.33 4.12 23.69
C PRO A 352 -8.51 4.39 25.18
N ALA A 353 -9.15 5.52 25.51
CA ALA A 353 -9.42 5.86 26.90
C ALA A 353 -10.29 4.74 27.51
N PRO A 354 -9.94 4.20 28.69
CA PRO A 354 -10.72 3.12 29.29
C PRO A 354 -12.12 3.63 29.59
N GLN A 355 -13.13 2.96 29.01
CA GLN A 355 -14.53 3.20 29.33
C GLN A 355 -14.78 2.73 30.77
N SER A 356 -14.77 3.68 31.71
CA SER A 356 -15.17 3.43 33.09
C SER A 356 -16.69 3.43 33.19
N ASP A 357 -17.31 2.27 33.45
CA ASP A 357 -18.73 2.18 33.78
C ASP A 357 -19.02 2.93 35.11
N GLY A 358 -19.51 4.16 34.97
CA GLY A 358 -19.67 5.12 36.08
C GLY A 358 -21.02 5.01 36.79
N ALA A 359 -21.20 4.01 37.65
CA ALA A 359 -22.39 3.90 38.50
C ALA A 359 -22.29 4.80 39.76
N GLY A 360 -23.02 5.93 39.74
CA GLY A 360 -23.56 6.67 40.89
C GLY A 360 -22.69 6.94 42.14
N GLY A 361 -22.27 8.20 42.34
CA GLY A 361 -21.69 8.68 43.61
C GLY A 361 -21.82 10.19 43.80
N THR A 362 -22.39 10.64 44.92
CA THR A 362 -22.67 12.05 45.22
C THR A 362 -21.48 12.77 45.88
N GLY A 363 -21.14 13.98 45.43
CA GLY A 363 -20.28 14.89 46.20
C GLY A 363 -19.79 16.12 45.43
N ALA A 364 -20.04 17.32 45.97
CA ALA A 364 -19.39 18.58 45.56
C ALA A 364 -18.70 19.20 46.79
N PRO A 365 -17.62 19.99 46.62
CA PRO A 365 -17.87 21.44 46.63
C PRO A 365 -16.96 22.34 45.75
N LYS A 366 -17.61 23.38 45.23
CA LYS A 366 -17.15 24.73 44.81
C LYS A 366 -15.68 25.15 45.00
N SER A 367 -15.07 25.69 43.92
CA SER A 367 -14.44 27.03 43.86
C SER A 367 -14.00 27.36 42.41
N SER A 368 -13.72 28.61 41.99
CA SER A 368 -14.62 29.77 41.88
C SER A 368 -13.92 30.97 41.18
N SER A 369 -14.36 31.39 39.98
CA SER A 369 -13.90 32.65 39.36
C SER A 369 -14.88 33.25 38.30
N SER A 370 -15.86 34.01 38.80
CA SER A 370 -16.31 35.34 38.32
C SER A 370 -15.42 36.09 37.28
N VAL A 371 -15.87 36.91 36.31
CA VAL A 371 -17.13 37.25 35.56
C VAL A 371 -16.66 38.10 34.32
N PRO A 372 -17.46 38.89 33.55
CA PRO A 372 -18.79 38.75 32.90
C PRO A 372 -18.60 38.73 31.33
N SER A 373 -19.54 38.91 30.38
CA SER A 373 -20.86 39.59 30.34
C SER A 373 -21.80 39.07 29.22
N THR A 374 -23.10 39.05 29.53
CA THR A 374 -24.30 39.41 28.69
C THR A 374 -24.14 39.70 27.18
N THR A 375 -25.03 39.39 26.23
CA THR A 375 -26.39 38.77 26.12
C THR A 375 -26.72 38.73 24.59
N SER A 376 -27.72 38.08 23.97
CA SER A 376 -28.81 37.10 24.24
C SER A 376 -29.38 36.69 22.83
N MET A 377 -30.45 35.93 22.53
CA MET A 377 -31.63 35.39 23.25
C MET A 377 -31.92 33.92 22.82
N LEU A 378 -33.21 33.56 22.70
CA LEU A 378 -33.87 32.28 22.35
C LEU A 378 -35.28 32.66 21.76
N PRO A 379 -36.19 31.76 21.28
CA PRO A 379 -36.27 30.31 21.56
C PRO A 379 -36.65 29.34 20.41
N GLY A 380 -36.37 28.06 20.65
CA GLY A 380 -37.38 26.99 20.58
C GLY A 380 -37.53 26.15 19.30
N LEU A 381 -37.30 24.83 19.42
CA LEU A 381 -38.27 23.74 19.18
C LEU A 381 -37.61 22.35 19.33
N ALA A 382 -38.41 21.34 19.71
CA ALA A 382 -38.07 19.92 19.69
C ALA A 382 -39.16 19.17 18.88
N PRO A 383 -38.89 17.97 18.33
CA PRO A 383 -39.25 16.70 19.01
C PRO A 383 -38.21 15.56 18.84
N ILE A 384 -38.00 14.67 19.82
CA ILE A 384 -38.65 13.35 20.06
C ILE A 384 -38.50 12.33 18.91
N GLY A 385 -37.99 11.12 19.24
CA GLY A 385 -38.47 9.86 18.64
C GLY A 385 -37.43 8.95 17.96
N GLY A 386 -37.05 7.87 18.62
CA GLY A 386 -36.66 6.62 17.94
C GLY A 386 -37.89 5.70 17.78
N PRO A 387 -37.79 4.63 16.97
CA PRO A 387 -37.77 3.30 17.61
C PRO A 387 -36.76 2.32 16.96
N ALA A 388 -36.62 1.14 17.57
CA ALA A 388 -35.77 0.04 17.09
C ALA A 388 -36.59 -1.08 16.43
N GLY A 389 -35.90 -1.94 15.67
CA GLY A 389 -36.45 -3.11 14.97
C GLY A 389 -36.04 -3.11 13.49
N SER A 390 -35.72 -4.24 12.85
CA SER A 390 -35.65 -5.62 13.35
C SER A 390 -34.63 -6.43 12.53
N ALA A 391 -34.10 -7.51 13.11
CA ALA A 391 -33.30 -8.46 12.35
C ALA A 391 -34.18 -9.31 11.42
N SER A 392 -33.68 -9.57 10.20
CA SER A 392 -34.11 -10.68 9.35
C SER A 392 -32.89 -11.17 8.59
N GLY A 393 -32.65 -12.49 8.61
CA GLY A 393 -31.46 -13.10 8.03
C GLY A 393 -31.75 -13.77 6.69
N SER A 394 -30.78 -13.71 5.79
CA SER A 394 -30.74 -14.50 4.57
C SER A 394 -29.43 -15.28 4.57
N ALA A 395 -29.48 -16.59 4.77
CA ALA A 395 -28.31 -17.44 4.64
C ALA A 395 -28.01 -17.70 3.16
N SER A 396 -26.72 -17.64 2.79
CA SER A 396 -26.21 -18.01 1.48
C SER A 396 -24.94 -18.84 1.68
N ASP A 397 -25.08 -20.16 1.68
CA ASP A 397 -23.95 -21.07 1.83
C ASP A 397 -22.97 -20.98 0.65
N ALA A 398 -21.69 -20.80 0.95
CA ALA A 398 -20.59 -20.92 0.00
C ALA A 398 -19.52 -21.84 0.59
N CYS A 399 -19.34 -23.02 0.00
CA CYS A 399 -18.54 -24.08 0.60
C CYS A 399 -17.04 -23.77 0.61
N SER A 400 -16.40 -23.92 1.76
CA SER A 400 -14.94 -23.92 1.91
C SER A 400 -14.32 -25.21 1.36
N LEU A 401 -13.90 -25.17 0.10
CA LEU A 401 -13.13 -26.26 -0.54
C LEU A 401 -11.71 -26.36 0.05
N ILE A 402 -11.59 -27.01 1.20
CA ILE A 402 -10.32 -27.34 1.83
C ILE A 402 -9.66 -28.49 1.04
N ASN A 403 -8.55 -28.21 0.37
CA ASN A 403 -7.80 -29.18 -0.41
C ASN A 403 -7.09 -30.21 0.52
N PRO A 404 -7.43 -31.51 0.50
CA PRO A 404 -7.16 -32.41 1.63
C PRO A 404 -5.72 -32.93 1.75
N LEU A 405 -4.81 -32.65 0.80
CA LEU A 405 -3.48 -33.28 0.76
C LEU A 405 -2.46 -32.71 1.78
N ALA A 406 -2.69 -31.53 2.35
CA ALA A 406 -1.70 -30.87 3.21
C ALA A 406 -1.46 -31.55 4.59
N ASN A 407 -2.42 -32.33 5.10
CA ASN A 407 -2.39 -32.89 6.46
C ASN A 407 -1.77 -34.29 6.58
N PHE A 408 -1.31 -34.89 5.48
CA PHE A 408 -0.79 -36.26 5.51
C PHE A 408 0.54 -36.48 6.28
N PRO A 409 1.57 -35.63 6.19
CA PRO A 409 2.86 -35.90 6.84
C PRO A 409 2.81 -35.74 8.37
N THR A 410 1.98 -34.81 8.88
CA THR A 410 1.89 -34.50 10.32
C THR A 410 1.20 -35.61 11.11
N ALA A 411 0.10 -36.17 10.58
CA ALA A 411 -0.62 -37.28 11.22
C ALA A 411 0.22 -38.56 11.33
N VAL A 412 1.00 -38.87 10.29
CA VAL A 412 1.92 -40.03 10.29
C VAL A 412 3.05 -39.83 11.32
N LEU A 413 3.60 -38.62 11.42
CA LEU A 413 4.65 -38.32 12.40
C LEU A 413 4.16 -38.47 13.85
N LEU A 414 2.94 -38.00 14.15
CA LEU A 414 2.31 -38.21 15.47
C LEU A 414 2.08 -39.70 15.78
N LEU A 415 1.58 -40.48 14.81
CA LEU A 415 1.32 -41.91 15.00
C LEU A 415 2.62 -42.71 15.23
N LEU A 416 3.71 -42.34 14.57
CA LEU A 416 5.03 -42.92 14.81
C LEU A 416 5.58 -42.55 16.20
N TYR A 417 5.43 -41.28 16.62
CA TYR A 417 5.83 -40.81 17.95
C TYR A 417 5.06 -41.51 19.08
N VAL A 418 3.74 -41.66 18.95
CA VAL A 418 2.90 -42.38 19.92
C VAL A 418 3.28 -43.87 19.96
N LYS A 419 3.51 -44.52 18.81
CA LYS A 419 4.00 -45.91 18.77
C LYS A 419 5.37 -46.08 19.43
N PHE A 420 6.26 -45.10 19.28
CA PHE A 420 7.60 -45.13 19.91
C PHE A 420 7.51 -44.99 21.44
N MET A 421 6.67 -44.07 21.94
CA MET A 421 6.42 -43.91 23.38
C MET A 421 5.79 -45.16 24.01
N MET A 422 4.84 -45.80 23.30
CA MET A 422 4.18 -47.04 23.75
C MET A 422 5.06 -48.31 23.61
N ALA A 423 6.33 -48.16 23.21
CA ALA A 423 7.33 -49.23 23.17
C ALA A 423 8.49 -49.01 24.18
N ILE A 424 8.39 -47.97 25.02
CA ILE A 424 9.37 -47.57 26.04
C ILE A 424 8.77 -47.63 27.47
N LEU A 425 7.45 -47.92 27.55
CA LEU A 425 6.70 -48.26 28.76
C LEU A 425 6.49 -49.79 28.84
#